data_AF-A0A8S4C0U8-F1
#
_entry.id   AF-A0A8S4C0U8-F1
#
_cell.length_a   1.000
_cell.length_b   1.000
_cell.length_c   1.000
_cell.angle_alpha   90.00
_cell.angle_beta   90.00
_cell.angle_gamma   90.00
#
_symmetry.space_group_name_H-M   'P 1'
#
loop_
_entity.id
_entity.type
_entity.pdbx_description
1 polymer ?
#
loop_
_entity_poly.entity_id
_entity_poly.type
_entity_poly.pdbx_seq_one_letter_code
_entity_poly.pdbx_strand_id
1 'polypeptide(L)'
;MAASLRSLPVSCNNKWYYTRQQIESSPSRRAGLDPDKELSYRQQAANLLQDMGQRLNVYLLSSQLTINTAIVYMHRFYMIQSFTRFHRNVISPAALFLAAKVDVE
;
A
#
# COMPACT_ATOMS: atom_id res chain seq x y z
N MET A 1 -3.36 -13.92 19.66
CA MET A 1 -2.30 -14.93 19.43
C MET A 1 -1.49 -14.49 18.23
N ALA A 2 -0.24 -14.10 18.45
CA ALA A 2 0.64 -13.55 17.43
C ALA A 2 0.92 -14.60 16.36
N ALA A 3 0.59 -14.30 15.11
CA ALA A 3 1.02 -15.12 13.97
C ALA A 3 2.55 -15.06 13.91
N SER A 4 3.19 -16.16 14.31
CA SER A 4 4.62 -16.40 14.13
C SER A 4 5.00 -16.13 12.68
N LEU A 5 5.87 -15.13 12.48
CA LEU A 5 6.62 -14.95 11.24
C LEU A 5 7.55 -16.16 11.09
N ARG A 6 6.99 -17.28 10.60
CA ARG A 6 7.80 -18.44 10.20
C ARG A 6 8.78 -17.91 9.16
N SER A 7 10.07 -18.12 9.41
CA SER A 7 11.15 -17.81 8.48
C SER A 7 10.83 -18.44 7.13
N LEU A 8 10.44 -17.61 6.16
CA LEU A 8 10.11 -18.06 4.83
C LEU A 8 11.36 -18.66 4.17
N PRO A 9 11.23 -19.79 3.44
CA PRO A 9 12.35 -20.39 2.72
C PRO A 9 12.95 -19.41 1.71
N VAL A 10 14.27 -19.41 1.58
CA VAL A 10 15.13 -18.47 0.83
C VAL A 10 14.95 -18.55 -0.72
N SER A 11 13.80 -19.01 -1.21
CA SER A 11 13.53 -19.11 -2.65
C SER A 11 12.16 -18.58 -3.10
N CYS A 12 11.44 -17.81 -2.27
CA CYS A 12 10.24 -17.10 -2.71
C CYS A 12 10.56 -15.65 -3.15
N ASN A 13 10.65 -15.44 -4.47
CA ASN A 13 10.53 -14.16 -5.20
C ASN A 13 10.56 -12.88 -4.33
N ASN A 14 11.77 -12.43 -3.97
CA ASN A 14 12.09 -11.36 -3.02
C ASN A 14 11.69 -9.94 -3.50
N LYS A 15 10.77 -9.83 -4.47
CA LYS A 15 10.49 -8.62 -5.27
C LYS A 15 9.91 -7.45 -4.45
N TRP A 16 9.26 -7.75 -3.33
CA TRP A 16 8.50 -6.76 -2.54
C TRP A 16 9.06 -6.50 -1.14
N TYR A 17 10.22 -7.09 -0.81
CA TYR A 17 10.93 -6.83 0.43
C TYR A 17 12.15 -5.98 0.12
N TYR A 18 12.34 -4.91 0.90
CA TYR A 18 13.37 -3.91 0.63
C TYR A 18 14.20 -3.64 1.88
N THR A 19 15.50 -3.44 1.69
CA THR A 19 16.38 -2.96 2.77
C THR A 19 16.08 -1.50 3.11
N ARG A 20 16.53 -1.04 4.29
CA ARG A 20 16.38 0.38 4.67
C ARG A 20 16.99 1.32 3.62
N GLN A 21 18.16 0.97 3.10
CA GLN A 21 18.84 1.73 2.04
C GLN A 21 18.02 1.79 0.74
N GLN A 22 17.32 0.70 0.37
CA GLN A 22 16.42 0.69 -0.79
C GLN A 22 15.16 1.54 -0.57
N ILE A 23 14.63 1.56 0.65
CA ILE A 23 13.52 2.45 1.02
C ILE A 23 13.98 3.92 1.03
N GLU A 24 15.21 4.18 1.48
CA GLU A 24 15.81 5.51 1.47
C GLU A 24 16.13 6.02 0.06
N SER A 25 16.21 5.15 -0.93
CA SER A 25 16.39 5.47 -2.34
C SER A 25 15.10 5.30 -3.16
N SER A 26 13.93 5.45 -2.52
CA SER A 26 12.62 5.35 -3.16
C SER A 26 12.51 6.28 -4.38
N PRO A 27 11.65 5.95 -5.38
CA PRO A 27 11.37 6.85 -6.50
C PRO A 27 10.87 8.24 -6.07
N SER A 28 10.20 8.33 -4.92
CA SER A 28 9.73 9.60 -4.34
C SER A 28 10.89 10.42 -3.80
N ARG A 29 11.83 9.80 -3.06
CA ARG A 29 13.03 10.47 -2.56
C ARG A 29 13.97 10.92 -3.67
N ARG A 30 14.15 10.09 -4.70
CA ARG A 30 14.93 10.46 -5.90
C ARG A 30 14.33 11.63 -6.69
N ALA A 31 13.01 11.83 -6.57
CA ALA A 31 12.32 12.99 -7.14
C ALA A 31 12.38 14.24 -6.22
N GLY A 32 13.16 14.19 -5.13
CA GLY A 32 13.33 15.31 -4.21
C GLY A 32 12.26 15.42 -3.12
N LEU A 33 11.45 14.38 -2.90
CA LEU A 33 10.49 14.38 -1.80
C LEU A 33 11.21 14.09 -0.48
N ASP A 34 10.96 14.95 0.51
CA ASP A 34 11.43 14.78 1.87
C ASP A 34 10.96 13.44 2.49
N PRO A 35 11.82 12.70 3.23
CA PRO A 35 11.48 11.43 3.86
C PRO A 35 10.25 11.47 4.77
N ASP A 36 10.12 12.51 5.61
CA ASP A 36 9.00 12.63 6.56
C ASP A 36 7.71 12.96 5.82
N LYS A 37 7.82 13.76 4.75
CA LYS A 37 6.71 14.05 3.85
C LYS A 37 6.25 12.80 3.09
N GLU A 38 7.16 11.95 2.62
CA GLU A 38 6.82 10.66 2.01
C GLU A 38 6.08 9.76 3.01
N LEU A 39 6.58 9.66 4.24
CA LEU A 39 5.97 8.88 5.31
C LEU A 39 4.54 9.39 5.62
N SER A 40 4.39 10.72 5.74
CA SER A 40 3.08 11.35 5.94
C SER A 40 2.12 11.03 4.80
N TYR A 41 2.57 11.06 3.54
CA TYR A 41 1.73 10.71 2.40
C TYR A 41 1.30 9.25 2.39
N ARG A 42 2.19 8.32 2.79
CA ARG A 42 1.85 6.91 2.94
C ARG A 42 0.77 6.70 4.02
N GLN A 43 0.90 7.38 5.16
CA GLN A 43 -0.09 7.32 6.24
C GLN A 43 -1.43 7.92 5.82
N GLN A 44 -1.43 9.10 5.20
CA GLN A 44 -2.64 9.74 4.70
C GLN A 44 -3.34 8.89 3.63
N ALA A 45 -2.58 8.24 2.74
CA ALA A 45 -3.14 7.33 1.74
C ALA A 45 -3.78 6.08 2.37
N ALA A 46 -3.17 5.54 3.43
CA ALA A 46 -3.72 4.41 4.19
C ALA A 46 -5.01 4.80 4.94
N ASN A 47 -5.04 5.97 5.58
CA ASN A 47 -6.24 6.50 6.23
C ASN A 47 -7.38 6.70 5.22
N LEU A 48 -7.08 7.28 4.05
CA LEU A 48 -8.05 7.44 2.98
C LEU A 48 -8.61 6.10 2.50
N LEU A 49 -7.76 5.07 2.33
CA LEU A 49 -8.17 3.72 1.97
C LEU A 49 -9.09 3.10 3.03
N GLN A 50 -8.76 3.28 4.31
CA GLN A 50 -9.56 2.80 5.43
C GLN A 50 -10.93 3.48 5.46
N ASP A 51 -10.98 4.82 5.37
CA ASP A 51 -12.21 5.60 5.37
C ASP A 51 -13.11 5.23 4.18
N MET A 52 -12.53 5.13 2.99
CA MET A 52 -13.25 4.71 1.78
C MET A 52 -13.75 3.28 1.89
N GLY A 53 -12.90 2.35 2.33
CA GLY A 53 -13.23 0.94 2.48
C GLY A 53 -14.34 0.72 3.50
N GLN A 54 -14.30 1.41 4.64
CA GLN A 54 -15.37 1.34 5.64
C GLN A 54 -16.70 1.89 5.12
N ARG A 55 -16.68 3.02 4.40
CA ARG A 55 -17.90 3.57 3.77
C ARG A 55 -18.48 2.63 2.73
N LEU A 56 -17.64 1.96 1.94
CA LEU A 56 -18.06 0.97 0.94
C LEU A 56 -18.50 -0.35 1.59
N ASN A 57 -17.92 -0.76 2.72
CA ASN A 57 -18.32 -1.96 3.45
C ASN A 57 -19.77 -1.90 3.94
N VAL A 58 -20.28 -0.70 4.24
CA VAL A 58 -21.70 -0.48 4.56
C VAL A 58 -22.62 -0.86 3.40
N TYR A 59 -22.12 -0.82 2.15
CA TYR A 59 -22.91 -1.07 0.93
C TYR A 59 -22.58 -2.40 0.23
N LEU A 60 -21.33 -2.86 0.25
CA LEU A 60 -20.80 -3.95 -0.58
C LEU A 60 -19.65 -4.68 0.15
N LEU A 61 -19.95 -5.38 1.26
CA LEU A 61 -19.14 -6.43 1.95
C LEU A 61 -17.59 -6.32 1.89
N SER A 62 -17.02 -5.12 1.83
CA SER A 62 -15.58 -4.91 1.70
C SER A 62 -14.93 -5.18 3.05
N SER A 63 -14.50 -6.42 3.24
CA SER A 63 -13.86 -6.90 4.47
C SER A 63 -12.65 -6.05 4.83
N GLN A 64 -12.30 -6.00 6.12
CA GLN A 64 -11.03 -5.43 6.58
C GLN A 64 -9.83 -6.09 5.86
N LEU A 65 -9.98 -7.34 5.39
CA LEU A 65 -9.00 -8.01 4.54
C LEU A 65 -8.77 -7.25 3.23
N THR A 66 -9.82 -6.88 2.50
CA THR A 66 -9.75 -6.13 1.24
C THR A 66 -9.11 -4.77 1.42
N ILE A 67 -9.44 -4.08 2.51
CA ILE A 67 -8.83 -2.79 2.85
C ILE A 67 -7.32 -2.98 3.08
N ASN A 68 -6.93 -3.99 3.85
CA ASN A 68 -5.52 -4.30 4.10
C ASN A 68 -4.77 -4.66 2.80
N THR A 69 -5.40 -5.43 1.91
CA THR A 69 -4.85 -5.77 0.60
C THR A 69 -4.61 -4.51 -0.24
N ALA A 70 -5.58 -3.58 -0.28
CA ALA A 70 -5.45 -2.30 -0.98
C ALA A 70 -4.31 -1.43 -0.41
N ILE A 71 -4.14 -1.40 0.92
CA ILE A 71 -3.03 -0.70 1.58
C ILE A 71 -1.68 -1.29 1.15
N VAL A 72 -1.56 -2.62 1.09
CA VAL A 72 -0.34 -3.27 0.61
C VAL A 72 -0.08 -2.95 -0.87
N TYR A 73 -1.11 -2.93 -1.72
CA TYR A 73 -0.98 -2.52 -3.11
C TYR A 73 -0.49 -1.08 -3.25
N MET A 74 -1.05 -0.16 -2.45
CA MET A 74 -0.59 1.23 -2.41
C MET A 74 0.88 1.34 -1.99
N HIS A 75 1.30 0.65 -0.92
CA HIS A 75 2.70 0.67 -0.48
C HIS A 75 3.66 0.11 -1.54
N ARG A 76 3.28 -0.99 -2.20
CA ARG A 76 4.06 -1.60 -3.28
C ARG A 76 4.14 -0.69 -4.50
N PHE A 77 3.05 -0.02 -4.85
CA PHE A 77 3.01 0.93 -5.96
C PHE A 77 4.03 2.05 -5.78
N TYR A 78 4.10 2.66 -4.59
CA TYR A 78 5.04 3.75 -4.30
C TYR A 78 6.50 3.31 -4.04
N MET A 79 6.79 2.00 -4.09
CA MET A 79 8.17 1.51 -4.20
C MET A 79 8.67 1.52 -5.65
N ILE A 80 7.77 1.61 -6.63
CA ILE A 80 8.09 1.65 -8.07
C ILE A 80 7.81 3.04 -8.67
N GLN A 81 6.76 3.71 -8.19
CA GLN A 81 6.32 5.02 -8.65
C GLN A 81 6.51 6.10 -7.60
N SER A 82 6.51 7.36 -8.04
CA SER A 82 6.71 8.53 -7.17
C SER A 82 5.38 9.21 -6.81
N PHE A 83 5.25 9.67 -5.56
CA PHE A 83 4.14 10.53 -5.11
C PHE A 83 4.08 11.87 -5.84
N THR A 84 5.20 12.32 -6.41
CA THR A 84 5.24 13.56 -7.22
C THR A 84 4.54 13.39 -8.56
N ARG A 85 4.53 12.16 -9.11
CA ARG A 85 3.91 11.84 -10.41
C ARG A 85 2.47 11.37 -10.27
N PHE A 86 2.18 10.58 -9.22
CA PHE A 86 0.85 10.04 -8.98
C PHE A 86 0.36 10.45 -7.59
N HIS A 87 -0.72 11.21 -7.56
CA HIS A 87 -1.29 11.71 -6.31
C HIS A 87 -2.05 10.61 -5.56
N ARG A 88 -1.93 10.60 -4.22
CA ARG A 88 -2.57 9.60 -3.34
C ARG A 88 -4.08 9.48 -3.54
N ASN A 89 -4.78 10.59 -3.77
CA ASN A 89 -6.23 10.61 -3.96
C ASN A 89 -6.70 9.86 -5.21
N VAL A 90 -5.82 9.65 -6.20
CA VAL A 90 -6.15 8.90 -7.42
C VAL A 90 -5.80 7.42 -7.26
N ILE A 91 -4.65 7.14 -6.64
CA ILE A 91 -4.15 5.77 -6.48
C ILE A 91 -4.92 5.00 -5.40
N SER A 92 -5.34 5.65 -4.31
CA SER A 92 -6.09 4.99 -3.23
C SER A 92 -7.40 4.36 -3.74
N PRO A 93 -8.32 5.09 -4.43
CA PRO A 93 -9.51 4.49 -5.02
C PRO A 93 -9.20 3.35 -6.00
N ALA A 94 -8.18 3.52 -6.85
CA ALA A 94 -7.80 2.51 -7.84
C ALA A 94 -7.27 1.21 -7.19
N ALA A 95 -6.47 1.34 -6.14
CA ALA A 95 -5.96 0.20 -5.37
C ALA A 95 -7.11 -0.53 -4.63
N LEU A 96 -8.05 0.23 -4.06
CA LEU A 96 -9.22 -0.34 -3.39
C LEU A 96 -10.14 -1.07 -4.37
N PHE A 97 -10.39 -0.48 -5.55
CA PHE A 97 -11.16 -1.11 -6.61
C PHE A 97 -10.52 -2.43 -7.08
N LEU A 98 -9.19 -2.44 -7.27
CA LEU A 98 -8.48 -3.66 -7.63
C LEU A 98 -8.60 -4.73 -6.54
N ALA A 99 -8.39 -4.37 -5.27
CA ALA A 99 -8.50 -5.30 -4.16
C ALA A 99 -9.91 -5.88 -4.03
N ALA A 100 -10.94 -5.04 -4.16
CA ALA A 100 -12.33 -5.46 -4.11
C ALA A 100 -12.71 -6.42 -5.24
N LYS A 101 -12.08 -6.34 -6.42
CA LYS A 101 -12.29 -7.33 -7.47
C LYS A 101 -11.63 -8.69 -7.16
N VAL A 102 -10.49 -8.69 -6.46
CA VAL A 102 -9.70 -9.89 -6.18
C VAL A 102 -10.32 -10.73 -5.06
N ASP A 103 -10.95 -10.09 -4.06
CA ASP A 103 -11.55 -10.80 -2.93
C ASP A 103 -12.98 -11.32 -3.19
N VAL A 104 -13.56 -11.05 -4.37
CA VAL A 104 -14.92 -11.48 -4.75
C VAL A 104 -14.90 -12.74 -5.65
N GLU A 105 -13.72 -13.26 -5.99
CA GLU A 105 -13.52 -14.65 -6.46
C GLU A 105 -13.20 -15.58 -5.28
#